data_AF-A0A956ATW1-F1
#
_entry.id   AF-A0A956ATW1-F1
#
_cell.length_a   1.000
_cell.length_b   1.000
_cell.length_c   1.000
_cell.angle_alpha   90.00
_cell.angle_beta   90.00
_cell.angle_gamma   90.00
#
_symmetry.space_group_name_H-M   'P 1'
#
loop_
_entity.id
_entity.type
_entity.pdbx_description
1 polymer ?
#
loop_
_entity_poly.entity_id
_entity_poly.type
_entity_poly.pdbx_seq_one_letter_code
_entity_poly.pdbx_strand_id
1 'polypeptide(L)'
;MRDVHDMERLDARLDKLVARAEAQADFIAEMGPVVQAVMRHGTERLGAMEERGYFTFGRQMMRALDAVVGAYGEEDMARFADSVVSIAETFRQVTQPDVLAVAAQATDAIHNAGEREPVGVMGMLKATRDDDVRKGMAVLLALLRGVGKAAQGITPPPPRATPAPAVAPSPSAAPAPTPKAAPLAKAAPKPAAAPTPVVDPGGLFDAEGFLRDADAWTRELAEKLAAELGVGPLAEGHWTLIDWARADFAATGVSPNVRRLGKGSGVGTKTIYQLFPRAPGKAIARIAGLPKPAGCI
;
A
#
# COMPACT_ATOMS: atom_id res chain seq x y z
N MET A 1 -53.16 21.75 -42.29
CA MET A 1 -52.85 22.65 -41.16
C MET A 1 -51.89 22.04 -40.13
N ARG A 2 -51.83 20.70 -39.93
CA ARG A 2 -50.88 20.07 -38.99
C ARG A 2 -49.41 20.09 -39.45
N ASP A 3 -49.14 19.94 -40.74
CA ASP A 3 -47.76 19.87 -41.27
C ASP A 3 -46.97 21.19 -41.19
N VAL A 4 -47.64 22.34 -41.25
CA VAL A 4 -46.97 23.66 -41.18
C VAL A 4 -46.42 23.91 -39.76
N HIS A 5 -47.18 23.55 -38.72
CA HIS A 5 -46.74 23.67 -37.33
C HIS A 5 -45.69 22.62 -36.91
N ASP A 6 -45.59 21.49 -37.62
CA ASP A 6 -44.51 20.53 -37.38
C ASP A 6 -43.20 20.97 -38.05
N MET A 7 -43.27 21.60 -39.22
CA MET A 7 -42.12 22.24 -39.88
C MET A 7 -41.55 23.42 -39.06
N GLU A 8 -42.40 24.32 -38.55
CA GLU A 8 -41.95 25.43 -37.67
C GLU A 8 -41.27 24.93 -36.38
N ARG A 9 -41.74 23.82 -35.82
CA ARG A 9 -41.14 23.20 -34.62
C ARG A 9 -39.81 22.51 -34.93
N LEU A 10 -39.61 22.07 -36.17
CA LEU A 10 -38.36 21.43 -36.61
C LEU A 10 -37.28 22.48 -36.89
N ASP A 11 -37.66 23.60 -37.49
CA ASP A 11 -36.78 24.75 -37.76
C ASP A 11 -36.25 25.38 -36.46
N ALA A 12 -37.15 25.66 -35.51
CA ALA A 12 -36.78 26.18 -34.19
C ALA A 12 -35.89 25.22 -33.37
N ARG A 13 -35.93 23.91 -33.67
CA ARG A 13 -35.02 22.93 -33.06
C ARG A 13 -33.66 22.91 -33.75
N LEU A 14 -33.62 23.04 -35.08
CA LEU A 14 -32.38 23.16 -35.84
C LEU A 14 -31.62 24.43 -35.47
N ASP A 15 -32.28 25.57 -35.35
CA ASP A 15 -31.67 26.82 -34.91
C ASP A 15 -31.01 26.70 -33.53
N LYS A 16 -31.69 26.04 -32.59
CA LYS A 16 -31.13 25.79 -31.25
C LYS A 16 -29.92 24.85 -31.29
N LEU A 17 -29.87 23.90 -32.22
CA LEU A 17 -28.74 22.99 -32.37
C LEU A 17 -27.54 23.69 -33.02
N VAL A 18 -27.78 24.53 -34.02
CA VAL A 18 -26.75 25.35 -34.68
C VAL A 18 -26.16 26.34 -33.68
N ALA A 19 -26.99 27.10 -32.96
CA ALA A 19 -26.54 28.04 -31.94
C ALA A 19 -25.72 27.36 -30.83
N ARG A 20 -26.08 26.12 -30.45
CA ARG A 20 -25.31 25.33 -29.48
C ARG A 20 -23.96 24.88 -30.04
N ALA A 21 -23.90 24.53 -31.32
CA ALA A 21 -22.67 24.14 -31.99
C ALA A 21 -21.71 25.33 -32.15
N GLU A 22 -22.23 26.50 -32.51
CA GLU A 22 -21.47 27.76 -32.60
C GLU A 22 -20.90 28.15 -31.24
N ALA A 23 -21.72 28.15 -30.18
CA ALA A 23 -21.25 28.45 -28.82
C ALA A 23 -20.14 27.49 -28.35
N GLN A 24 -20.17 26.22 -28.78
CA GLN A 24 -19.13 25.25 -28.47
C GLN A 24 -17.85 25.49 -29.28
N ALA A 25 -17.97 25.92 -30.53
CA ALA A 25 -16.84 26.30 -31.38
C ALA A 25 -16.15 27.56 -30.87
N ASP A 26 -16.92 28.57 -30.48
CA ASP A 26 -16.42 29.82 -29.89
C ASP A 26 -15.66 29.55 -28.59
N PHE A 27 -16.22 28.71 -27.71
CA PHE A 27 -15.54 28.29 -26.49
C PHE A 27 -14.19 27.59 -26.77
N ILE A 28 -14.13 26.73 -27.79
CA ILE A 28 -12.87 26.06 -28.19
C ILE A 28 -11.85 27.08 -28.72
N ALA A 29 -12.31 28.06 -29.50
CA ALA A 29 -11.46 29.13 -30.02
C ALA A 29 -10.89 30.00 -28.88
N GLU A 30 -11.71 30.34 -27.88
CA GLU A 30 -11.30 31.08 -26.68
C GLU A 30 -10.34 30.29 -25.78
N MET A 31 -10.48 28.97 -25.74
CA MET A 31 -9.57 28.08 -24.99
C MET A 31 -8.19 27.93 -25.65
N GLY A 32 -8.08 28.16 -26.97
CA GLY A 32 -6.84 28.01 -27.73
C GLY A 32 -5.64 28.75 -27.12
N PRO A 33 -5.73 30.05 -26.84
CA PRO A 33 -4.68 30.83 -26.18
C PRO A 33 -4.28 30.30 -24.79
N VAL A 34 -5.25 29.83 -23.99
CA VAL A 34 -5.00 29.26 -22.66
C VAL A 34 -4.21 27.96 -22.79
N VAL A 35 -4.63 27.07 -23.69
CA VAL A 35 -3.91 25.81 -23.96
C VAL A 35 -2.49 26.09 -24.45
N GLN A 36 -2.31 27.07 -25.35
CA GLN A 36 -0.98 27.46 -25.82
C GLN A 36 -0.10 28.06 -24.71
N ALA A 37 -0.67 28.86 -23.80
CA ALA A 37 0.07 29.42 -22.67
C ALA A 37 0.49 28.32 -21.68
N VAL A 38 -0.41 27.39 -21.37
CA VAL A 38 -0.14 26.22 -20.52
C VAL A 38 0.92 25.32 -21.14
N MET A 39 0.81 25.03 -22.45
CA MET A 39 1.81 24.23 -23.16
C MET A 39 3.19 24.87 -23.10
N ARG A 40 3.28 26.17 -23.41
CA ARG A 40 4.55 26.91 -23.37
C ARG A 40 5.20 26.84 -21.98
N HIS A 41 4.41 27.12 -20.94
CA HIS A 41 4.91 27.09 -19.56
C HIS A 41 5.25 25.67 -19.10
N GLY A 42 4.51 24.67 -19.60
CA GLY A 42 4.81 23.26 -19.42
C GLY A 42 6.15 22.87 -20.04
N THR A 43 6.38 23.25 -21.30
CA THR A 43 7.64 22.97 -22.02
C THR A 43 8.84 23.64 -21.38
N GLU A 44 8.72 24.90 -20.92
CA GLU A 44 9.78 25.60 -20.19
C GLU A 44 10.15 24.89 -18.89
N ARG A 45 9.16 24.44 -18.11
CA ARG A 45 9.40 23.67 -16.88
C ARG A 45 9.99 22.30 -17.15
N LEU A 46 9.52 21.61 -18.19
CA LEU A 46 10.09 20.35 -18.63
C LEU A 46 11.56 20.52 -19.05
N GLY A 47 11.89 21.56 -19.81
CA GLY A 47 13.27 21.88 -20.17
C GLY A 47 14.15 22.11 -18.93
N ALA A 48 13.69 22.92 -17.98
CA ALA A 48 14.42 23.17 -16.74
C ALA A 48 14.61 21.89 -15.88
N MET A 49 13.65 20.95 -15.90
CA MET A 49 13.80 19.64 -15.25
C MET A 49 14.81 18.76 -15.97
N GLU A 50 14.89 18.83 -17.29
CA GLU A 50 15.87 18.08 -18.10
C GLU A 50 17.29 18.59 -17.90
N GLU A 51 17.50 19.90 -17.90
CA GLU A 51 18.81 20.52 -17.60
C GLU A 51 19.32 20.16 -16.20
N ARG A 52 18.41 20.07 -15.22
CA ARG A 52 18.73 19.63 -13.85
C ARG A 52 18.88 18.11 -13.72
N GLY A 53 18.72 17.36 -14.81
CA GLY A 53 18.96 15.92 -14.86
C GLY A 53 17.84 15.04 -14.28
N TYR A 54 16.67 15.60 -13.95
CA TYR A 54 15.56 14.84 -13.34
C TYR A 54 15.10 13.68 -14.22
N PHE A 55 15.02 13.86 -15.54
CA PHE A 55 14.64 12.79 -16.46
C PHE A 55 15.69 11.67 -16.55
N THR A 56 16.97 12.02 -16.45
CA THR A 56 18.04 11.02 -16.45
C THR A 56 18.05 10.23 -15.15
N PHE A 57 17.91 10.91 -14.01
CA PHE A 57 17.75 10.27 -12.70
C PHE A 57 16.53 9.35 -12.68
N GLY A 58 15.37 9.83 -13.13
CA GLY A 58 14.13 9.05 -13.18
C GLY A 58 14.24 7.82 -14.08
N ARG A 59 14.85 7.93 -15.26
CA ARG A 59 15.10 6.78 -16.15
C ARG A 59 16.04 5.75 -15.53
N GLN A 60 17.10 6.19 -14.85
CA GLN A 60 18.01 5.26 -14.18
C GLN A 60 17.36 4.59 -12.97
N MET A 61 16.55 5.32 -12.21
CA MET A 61 15.76 4.77 -11.12
C MET A 61 14.78 3.69 -11.63
N MET A 62 14.08 3.96 -12.73
CA MET A 62 13.19 2.98 -13.36
C MET A 62 13.94 1.73 -13.84
N ARG A 63 15.13 1.89 -14.43
CA ARG A 63 15.96 0.73 -14.82
C ARG A 63 16.42 -0.09 -13.62
N ALA A 64 16.79 0.57 -12.52
CA ALA A 64 17.15 -0.11 -11.29
C ALA A 64 15.95 -0.87 -10.71
N LEU A 65 14.77 -0.26 -10.71
CA LEU A 65 13.52 -0.89 -10.31
C LEU A 65 13.17 -2.09 -11.22
N ASP A 66 13.27 -1.94 -12.53
CA ASP A 66 13.04 -3.03 -13.49
C ASP A 66 14.04 -4.17 -13.31
N ALA A 67 15.30 -3.88 -13.01
CA ALA A 67 16.32 -4.89 -12.73
C ALA A 67 16.03 -5.64 -11.43
N VAL A 68 15.58 -4.94 -10.38
CA VAL A 68 15.16 -5.54 -9.11
C VAL A 68 13.92 -6.41 -9.33
N VAL A 69 12.88 -5.87 -9.98
CA VAL A 69 11.63 -6.60 -10.27
C VAL A 69 11.87 -7.78 -11.20
N GLY A 70 12.82 -7.68 -12.14
CA GLY A 70 13.18 -8.78 -13.04
C GLY A 70 14.07 -9.85 -12.39
N ALA A 71 14.82 -9.51 -11.34
CA ALA A 71 15.69 -10.45 -10.63
C ALA A 71 14.97 -11.24 -9.52
N TYR A 72 13.84 -10.74 -9.03
CA TYR A 72 13.09 -11.31 -7.91
C TYR A 72 11.71 -11.78 -8.36
N GLY A 73 11.38 -13.05 -8.11
CA GLY A 73 10.03 -13.57 -8.36
C GLY A 73 8.99 -12.99 -7.39
N GLU A 74 7.70 -13.31 -7.60
CA GLU A 74 6.62 -12.83 -6.73
C GLU A 74 6.84 -13.13 -5.23
N GLU A 75 7.46 -14.27 -4.91
CA GLU A 75 7.77 -14.68 -3.53
C GLU A 75 8.99 -13.96 -2.95
N ASP A 76 9.95 -13.58 -3.80
CA ASP A 76 11.15 -12.85 -3.37
C ASP A 76 10.85 -11.39 -3.05
N MET A 77 9.92 -10.78 -3.80
CA MET A 77 9.48 -9.42 -3.56
C MET A 77 8.74 -9.28 -2.22
N ALA A 78 7.98 -10.30 -1.81
CA ALA A 78 7.33 -10.34 -0.50
C ALA A 78 8.37 -10.41 0.64
N ARG A 79 9.39 -11.26 0.51
CA ARG A 79 10.49 -11.36 1.49
C ARG A 79 11.33 -10.09 1.56
N PHE A 80 11.55 -9.43 0.42
CA PHE A 80 12.22 -8.14 0.36
C PHE A 80 11.40 -7.07 1.08
N ALA A 81 10.08 -7.00 0.85
CA ALA A 81 9.21 -6.04 1.54
C ALA A 81 9.24 -6.23 3.07
N ASP A 82 9.18 -7.48 3.55
CA ASP A 82 9.30 -7.78 4.98
C ASP A 82 10.67 -7.38 5.54
N SER A 83 11.74 -7.59 4.76
CA SER A 83 13.10 -7.18 5.12
C SER A 83 13.23 -5.66 5.20
N VAL A 84 12.65 -4.91 4.26
CA VAL A 84 12.64 -3.44 4.28
C VAL A 84 11.90 -2.92 5.51
N VAL A 85 10.76 -3.53 5.88
CA VAL A 85 10.04 -3.17 7.11
C VAL A 85 10.87 -3.48 8.35
N SER A 86 11.55 -4.63 8.38
CA SER A 86 12.46 -5.00 9.48
C SER A 86 13.62 -4.01 9.63
N ILE A 87 14.24 -3.60 8.51
CA ILE A 87 15.31 -2.59 8.48
C ILE A 87 14.79 -1.24 8.97
N ALA A 88 13.63 -0.81 8.47
CA ALA A 88 13.01 0.46 8.88
C ALA A 88 12.65 0.48 10.37
N GLU A 89 12.12 -0.63 10.90
CA GLU A 89 11.80 -0.74 12.33
C GLU A 89 13.09 -0.78 13.18
N THR A 90 14.14 -1.45 12.71
CA THR A 90 15.45 -1.43 13.38
C THR A 90 15.99 -0.01 13.44
N PHE A 91 15.92 0.74 12.33
CA PHE A 91 16.33 2.14 12.30
C PHE A 91 15.49 2.99 13.26
N ARG A 92 14.18 2.77 13.30
CA ARG A 92 13.27 3.41 14.26
C ARG A 92 13.62 3.09 15.70
N GLN A 93 14.06 1.87 16.00
CA GLN A 93 14.50 1.44 17.33
C GLN A 93 15.83 2.07 17.75
N VAL A 94 16.82 2.10 16.86
CA VAL A 94 18.13 2.70 17.15
C VAL A 94 18.03 4.23 17.31
N THR A 95 17.06 4.86 16.64
CA THR A 95 16.79 6.30 16.75
C THR A 95 15.87 6.66 17.93
N GLN A 96 15.51 5.70 18.80
CA GLN A 96 14.76 6.02 20.01
C GLN A 96 15.60 6.87 20.98
N PRO A 97 14.98 7.85 21.68
CA PRO A 97 15.70 8.77 22.56
C PRO A 97 16.50 8.05 23.64
N ASP A 98 15.97 6.96 24.19
CA ASP A 98 16.65 6.18 25.23
C ASP A 98 17.92 5.47 24.70
N VAL A 99 17.86 4.92 23.48
CA VAL A 99 19.02 4.27 22.83
C VAL A 99 20.08 5.30 22.47
N LEU A 100 19.66 6.45 21.95
CA LEU A 100 20.56 7.56 21.65
C LEU A 100 21.21 8.13 22.92
N ALA A 101 20.49 8.20 24.03
CA ALA A 101 21.03 8.66 25.31
C ALA A 101 22.13 7.72 25.84
N VAL A 102 21.91 6.40 25.77
CA VAL A 102 22.93 5.41 26.15
C VAL A 102 24.14 5.49 25.22
N ALA A 103 23.93 5.64 23.91
CA ALA A 103 25.01 5.82 22.95
C ALA A 103 25.83 7.08 23.24
N ALA A 104 25.17 8.21 23.50
CA ALA A 104 25.82 9.47 23.86
C ALA A 104 26.62 9.35 25.16
N GLN A 105 26.06 8.70 26.20
CA GLN A 105 26.78 8.44 27.45
C GLN A 105 28.00 7.51 27.26
N ALA A 106 27.88 6.49 26.42
CA ALA A 106 29.00 5.61 26.09
C ALA A 106 30.11 6.38 25.34
N THR A 107 29.72 7.23 24.38
CA THR A 107 30.65 8.12 23.66
C THR A 107 31.34 9.09 24.60
N ASP A 108 30.62 9.73 25.52
CA ASP A 108 31.19 10.60 26.56
C ASP A 108 32.17 9.84 27.48
N ALA A 109 31.79 8.64 27.92
CA ALA A 109 32.65 7.79 28.74
C ALA A 109 33.95 7.37 28.03
N ILE A 110 33.92 7.19 26.70
CA ILE A 110 35.11 6.89 25.88
C ILE A 110 35.97 8.14 25.67
N HIS A 111 35.37 9.29 25.35
CA HIS A 111 36.12 10.54 25.15
C HIS A 111 36.79 11.03 26.43
N ASN A 112 36.12 10.88 27.57
CA ASN A 112 36.64 11.27 28.88
C ASN A 112 37.40 10.12 29.58
N ALA A 113 37.63 8.98 28.90
CA ALA A 113 38.32 7.83 29.47
C ALA A 113 39.79 8.15 29.82
N GLY A 114 40.42 9.06 29.08
CA GLY A 114 41.82 9.45 29.30
C GLY A 114 42.06 10.24 30.60
N GLU A 115 41.01 10.81 31.18
CA GLU A 115 41.09 11.62 32.40
C GLU A 115 40.71 10.83 33.67
N ARG A 116 40.21 9.59 33.51
CA ARG A 116 39.78 8.75 34.63
C ARG A 116 40.93 7.87 35.11
N GLU A 117 41.26 7.94 36.39
CA GLU A 117 42.26 7.05 36.98
C GLU A 117 41.79 5.58 36.91
N PRO A 118 42.68 4.64 36.54
CA PRO A 118 42.34 3.23 36.46
C PRO A 118 41.96 2.69 37.84
N VAL A 119 40.80 2.05 37.91
CA VAL A 119 40.29 1.49 39.15
C VAL A 119 41.14 0.27 39.56
N GLY A 120 41.76 0.33 40.73
CA GLY A 120 42.51 -0.80 41.27
C GLY A 120 41.61 -1.99 41.62
N VAL A 121 42.21 -3.17 41.86
CA VAL A 121 41.50 -4.44 42.14
C VAL A 121 40.48 -4.30 43.30
N MET A 122 40.84 -3.58 44.36
CA MET A 122 39.93 -3.31 45.48
C MET A 122 38.78 -2.36 45.09
N GLY A 123 39.07 -1.38 44.24
CA GLY A 123 38.06 -0.45 43.73
C GLY A 123 37.06 -1.15 42.81
N MET A 124 37.49 -2.12 42.00
CA MET A 124 36.58 -2.96 41.21
C MET A 124 35.66 -3.81 42.12
N LEU A 125 36.20 -4.38 43.20
CA LEU A 125 35.41 -5.17 44.16
C LEU A 125 34.39 -4.30 44.93
N LYS A 126 34.69 -3.02 45.12
CA LYS A 126 33.73 -2.07 45.70
C LYS A 126 32.71 -1.60 44.66
N ALA A 127 33.11 -1.42 43.41
CA ALA A 127 32.24 -1.01 42.31
C ALA A 127 31.14 -2.05 42.03
N THR A 128 31.40 -3.35 42.19
CA THR A 128 30.35 -4.38 42.06
C THR A 128 29.25 -4.30 43.13
N ARG A 129 29.44 -3.51 44.19
CA ARG A 129 28.43 -3.23 45.22
C ARG A 129 27.62 -1.97 44.92
N ASP A 130 28.02 -1.17 43.95
CA ASP A 130 27.31 0.02 43.51
C ASP A 130 25.99 -0.37 42.81
N ASP A 131 24.92 0.40 43.07
CA ASP A 131 23.59 0.09 42.55
C ASP A 131 23.49 0.25 41.03
N ASP A 132 24.16 1.24 40.46
CA ASP A 132 24.11 1.51 39.03
C ASP A 132 24.97 0.50 38.26
N VAL A 133 26.11 0.09 38.82
CA VAL A 133 26.92 -1.01 38.29
C VAL A 133 26.14 -2.33 38.30
N ARG A 134 25.41 -2.64 39.39
CA ARG A 134 24.59 -3.85 39.47
C ARG A 134 23.44 -3.84 38.48
N LYS A 135 22.76 -2.71 38.29
CA LYS A 135 21.71 -2.55 37.27
C LYS A 135 22.29 -2.72 35.86
N GLY A 136 23.43 -2.10 35.56
CA GLY A 136 24.12 -2.24 34.28
C GLY A 136 24.50 -3.69 33.97
N MET A 137 25.04 -4.40 34.96
CA MET A 137 25.36 -5.82 34.83
C MET A 137 24.10 -6.68 34.64
N ALA A 138 22.99 -6.37 35.30
CA ALA A 138 21.71 -7.07 35.08
C ALA A 138 21.18 -6.88 33.64
N VAL A 139 21.27 -5.67 33.09
CA VAL A 139 20.92 -5.39 31.69
C VAL A 139 21.83 -6.16 30.73
N LEU A 140 23.15 -6.15 30.96
CA LEU A 140 24.11 -6.91 30.16
C LEU A 140 23.80 -8.42 30.17
N LEU A 141 23.52 -8.98 31.35
CA LEU A 141 23.15 -10.39 31.49
C LEU A 141 21.81 -10.70 30.78
N ALA A 142 20.85 -9.78 30.83
CA ALA A 142 19.58 -9.93 30.11
C ALA A 142 19.78 -9.90 28.59
N LEU A 143 20.63 -9.01 28.08
CA LEU A 143 21.02 -8.96 26.66
C LEU A 143 21.71 -10.26 26.23
N LEU A 144 22.70 -10.74 26.98
CA LEU A 144 23.38 -12.00 26.72
C LEU A 144 22.42 -13.19 26.72
N ARG A 145 21.45 -13.21 27.65
CA ARG A 145 20.41 -14.24 27.71
C ARG A 145 19.47 -14.16 26.50
N GLY A 146 19.14 -12.95 26.04
CA GLY A 146 18.36 -12.72 24.82
C GLY A 146 19.07 -13.23 23.57
N VAL A 147 20.35 -12.88 23.42
CA VAL A 147 21.21 -13.37 22.32
C VAL A 147 21.32 -14.90 22.35
N GLY A 148 21.53 -15.50 23.52
CA GLY A 148 21.59 -16.95 23.67
C GLY A 148 20.30 -17.66 23.25
N LYS A 149 19.13 -17.12 23.61
CA LYS A 149 17.83 -17.65 23.15
C LYS A 149 17.63 -17.51 21.64
N ALA A 150 18.01 -16.36 21.06
CA ALA A 150 17.93 -16.16 19.62
C ALA A 150 18.85 -17.11 18.86
N ALA A 151 20.08 -17.35 19.36
CA ALA A 151 21.03 -18.28 18.79
C ALA A 151 20.56 -19.74 18.83
N GLN A 152 19.79 -20.14 19.85
CA GLN A 152 19.21 -21.50 19.94
C GLN A 152 18.10 -21.76 18.89
N GLY A 153 17.47 -20.71 18.36
CA GLY A 153 16.51 -20.82 17.24
C GLY A 153 17.17 -20.92 15.86
N ILE A 154 18.49 -20.70 15.78
CA ILE A 154 19.27 -20.87 14.55
C ILE A 154 19.74 -22.32 14.53
N THR A 155 18.90 -23.23 14.01
CA THR A 155 19.32 -24.60 13.74
C THR A 155 20.49 -24.56 12.75
N PRO A 156 21.67 -25.13 13.08
CA PRO A 156 22.76 -25.22 12.12
C PRO A 156 22.26 -25.99 10.89
N PRO A 157 22.55 -25.53 9.67
CA PRO A 157 22.17 -26.28 8.47
C PRO A 157 22.70 -27.72 8.61
N PRO A 158 21.93 -28.74 8.20
CA PRO A 158 22.41 -30.12 8.22
C PRO A 158 23.78 -30.18 7.52
N PRO A 159 24.70 -31.07 7.95
CA PRO A 159 25.99 -31.21 7.30
C PRO A 159 25.73 -31.33 5.81
N ARG A 160 26.31 -30.40 5.03
CA ARG A 160 26.12 -30.38 3.58
C ARG A 160 26.38 -31.79 3.10
N ALA A 161 25.34 -32.45 2.57
CA ALA A 161 25.56 -33.61 1.73
C ALA A 161 26.64 -33.20 0.72
N THR A 162 27.63 -34.06 0.57
CA THR A 162 28.73 -33.90 -0.39
C THR A 162 28.20 -33.21 -1.64
N PRO A 163 28.81 -32.09 -2.10
CA PRO A 163 28.32 -31.41 -3.27
C PRO A 163 28.22 -32.43 -4.40
N ALA A 164 27.00 -32.70 -4.85
CA ALA A 164 26.78 -33.37 -6.12
C ALA A 164 27.60 -32.61 -7.16
N PRO A 165 28.30 -33.31 -8.08
CA PRO A 165 29.23 -32.69 -9.00
C PRO A 165 28.54 -31.52 -9.69
N ALA A 166 29.24 -30.38 -9.72
CA ALA A 166 28.80 -29.15 -10.34
C ALA A 166 28.18 -29.47 -11.71
N VAL A 167 26.86 -29.32 -11.82
CA VAL A 167 26.22 -29.25 -13.12
C VAL A 167 26.80 -28.00 -13.76
N ALA A 168 27.66 -28.23 -14.75
CA ALA A 168 28.27 -27.19 -15.57
C ALA A 168 27.19 -26.23 -16.10
N PRO A 169 27.52 -24.95 -16.34
CA PRO A 169 26.59 -24.03 -16.98
C PRO A 169 26.17 -24.62 -18.34
N SER A 170 24.89 -24.92 -18.49
CA SER A 170 24.35 -25.39 -19.76
C SER A 170 24.49 -24.26 -20.79
N PRO A 171 25.10 -24.50 -21.97
CA PRO A 171 25.35 -23.47 -22.95
C PRO A 171 24.05 -23.06 -23.64
N SER A 172 23.80 -21.75 -23.66
CA SER A 172 23.21 -21.02 -24.79
C SER A 172 22.21 -21.81 -25.66
N ALA A 173 20.96 -21.91 -25.22
CA ALA A 173 19.86 -22.05 -26.18
C ALA A 173 19.51 -20.65 -26.72
N ALA A 174 19.79 -20.44 -27.99
CA ALA A 174 19.30 -19.32 -28.78
C ALA A 174 17.76 -19.21 -28.67
N PRO A 175 17.17 -18.02 -28.90
CA PRO A 175 15.83 -17.70 -28.44
C PRO A 175 14.79 -18.49 -29.21
N ALA A 176 13.93 -19.23 -28.50
CA ALA A 176 12.68 -19.71 -29.09
C ALA A 176 11.75 -18.52 -29.34
N PRO A 177 11.05 -18.46 -30.49
CA PRO A 177 10.24 -17.32 -30.87
C PRO A 177 9.13 -17.09 -29.85
N THR A 178 8.97 -15.83 -29.45
CA THR A 178 7.81 -15.29 -28.74
C THR A 178 6.52 -15.98 -29.16
N PRO A 179 5.70 -16.54 -28.25
CA PRO A 179 4.27 -16.65 -28.55
C PRO A 179 3.77 -15.22 -28.70
N LYS A 180 3.43 -14.90 -29.96
CA LYS A 180 2.80 -13.67 -30.41
C LYS A 180 1.75 -13.26 -29.37
N ALA A 181 1.92 -12.07 -28.81
CA ALA A 181 0.99 -11.45 -27.88
C ALA A 181 -0.46 -11.70 -28.33
N ALA A 182 -1.20 -12.49 -27.53
CA ALA A 182 -2.63 -12.30 -27.48
C ALA A 182 -2.83 -10.87 -26.96
N PRO A 183 -3.56 -10.00 -27.68
CA PRO A 183 -3.67 -8.62 -27.28
C PRO A 183 -4.33 -8.58 -25.90
N LEU A 184 -3.58 -8.08 -24.90
CA LEU A 184 -4.17 -7.46 -23.72
C LEU A 184 -5.21 -6.49 -24.26
N ALA A 185 -6.47 -6.82 -24.00
CA ALA A 185 -7.61 -6.04 -24.44
C ALA A 185 -7.33 -4.58 -24.09
N LYS A 186 -7.46 -3.73 -25.11
CA LYS A 186 -7.28 -2.28 -25.04
C LYS A 186 -7.82 -1.73 -23.72
N ALA A 187 -7.04 -0.84 -23.11
CA ALA A 187 -7.47 0.04 -22.05
C ALA A 187 -8.92 0.49 -22.30
N ALA A 188 -9.85 -0.03 -21.50
CA ALA A 188 -11.20 0.47 -21.48
C ALA A 188 -11.14 1.93 -21.02
N PRO A 189 -11.88 2.84 -21.68
CA PRO A 189 -11.84 4.25 -21.38
C PRO A 189 -12.28 4.48 -19.93
N LYS A 190 -11.71 5.49 -19.28
CA LYS A 190 -12.24 6.06 -18.03
C LYS A 190 -13.75 6.27 -18.19
N PRO A 191 -14.63 5.54 -17.49
CA PRO A 191 -16.03 5.92 -17.45
C PRO A 191 -16.11 7.13 -16.52
N ALA A 192 -16.60 8.22 -17.08
CA ALA A 192 -17.18 9.30 -16.32
C ALA A 192 -18.35 8.78 -15.47
N ALA A 193 -18.62 9.50 -14.39
CA ALA A 193 -19.74 9.36 -13.47
C ALA A 193 -19.70 8.14 -12.53
N ALA A 194 -19.57 8.45 -11.24
CA ALA A 194 -20.06 7.61 -10.16
C ALA A 194 -21.49 7.17 -10.48
N PRO A 195 -21.88 5.90 -10.21
CA PRO A 195 -23.30 5.56 -10.21
C PRO A 195 -23.97 6.46 -9.17
N THR A 196 -24.97 7.23 -9.62
CA THR A 196 -25.93 7.89 -8.74
C THR A 196 -26.43 6.88 -7.70
N PRO A 197 -26.46 7.22 -6.41
CA PRO A 197 -26.97 6.31 -5.40
C PRO A 197 -28.42 5.97 -5.75
N VAL A 198 -28.70 4.67 -5.76
CA VAL A 198 -30.07 4.16 -5.86
C VAL A 198 -30.85 4.78 -4.71
N VAL A 199 -31.98 5.38 -5.07
CA VAL A 199 -32.98 5.98 -4.19
C VAL A 199 -33.16 5.10 -2.96
N ASP A 200 -32.82 5.63 -1.80
CA ASP A 200 -33.02 5.03 -0.48
C ASP A 200 -34.46 5.34 -0.05
N PRO A 201 -35.41 4.37 -0.11
CA PRO A 201 -36.77 4.64 0.32
C PRO A 201 -36.89 4.73 1.85
N GLY A 202 -35.81 4.57 2.63
CA GLY A 202 -35.84 4.45 4.09
C GLY A 202 -34.74 5.16 4.91
N GLY A 203 -33.76 5.83 4.29
CA GLY A 203 -32.68 6.54 4.98
C GLY A 203 -31.59 5.65 5.61
N LEU A 204 -31.46 4.40 5.17
CA LEU A 204 -30.55 3.38 5.68
C LEU A 204 -29.07 3.64 5.36
N PHE A 205 -28.75 4.40 4.31
CA PHE A 205 -27.38 4.63 3.85
C PHE A 205 -26.91 6.08 4.03
N ASP A 206 -25.61 6.27 4.22
CA ASP A 206 -24.97 7.58 4.20
C ASP A 206 -24.70 8.08 2.76
N ALA A 207 -24.21 9.32 2.63
CA ALA A 207 -23.91 9.94 1.33
C ALA A 207 -22.80 9.20 0.53
N GLU A 208 -22.06 8.30 1.19
CA GLU A 208 -20.96 7.53 0.62
C GLU A 208 -21.33 6.05 0.37
N GLY A 209 -22.58 5.67 0.70
CA GLY A 209 -23.15 4.35 0.48
C GLY A 209 -22.86 3.33 1.59
N PHE A 210 -22.45 3.77 2.79
CA PHE A 210 -22.30 2.89 3.96
C PHE A 210 -23.58 2.85 4.79
N LEU A 211 -23.81 1.72 5.44
CA LEU A 211 -24.98 1.49 6.28
C LEU A 211 -24.87 2.34 7.56
N ARG A 212 -25.91 3.11 7.88
CA ARG A 212 -25.94 3.96 9.09
C ARG A 212 -26.09 3.15 10.37
N ASP A 213 -26.84 2.05 10.26
CA ASP A 213 -27.12 1.13 11.36
C ASP A 213 -26.58 -0.26 11.03
N ALA A 214 -25.57 -0.69 11.78
CA ALA A 214 -24.92 -1.99 11.57
C ALA A 214 -25.83 -3.18 11.92
N ASP A 215 -26.90 -2.94 12.70
CA ASP A 215 -27.89 -3.95 13.10
C ASP A 215 -28.93 -4.20 11.99
N ALA A 216 -29.09 -3.26 11.05
CA ALA A 216 -29.92 -3.43 9.86
C ALA A 216 -29.27 -4.34 8.78
N TRP A 217 -28.08 -4.85 9.04
CA TRP A 217 -27.34 -5.69 8.10
C TRP A 217 -27.91 -7.12 8.03
N THR A 218 -28.08 -7.62 6.81
CA THR A 218 -28.44 -9.01 6.53
C THR A 218 -27.51 -9.60 5.47
N ARG A 219 -27.41 -10.94 5.42
CA ARG A 219 -26.63 -11.64 4.38
C ARG A 219 -27.14 -11.31 2.97
N GLU A 220 -28.45 -11.17 2.80
CA GLU A 220 -29.09 -10.77 1.54
C GLU A 220 -28.69 -9.36 1.11
N LEU A 221 -28.53 -8.44 2.07
CA LEU A 221 -28.04 -7.09 1.80
C LEU A 221 -26.57 -7.10 1.39
N ALA A 222 -25.74 -7.91 2.04
CA ALA A 222 -24.34 -8.09 1.68
C ALA A 222 -24.18 -8.58 0.23
N GLU A 223 -25.01 -9.54 -0.21
CA GLU A 223 -24.98 -10.03 -1.59
C GLU A 223 -25.40 -8.95 -2.61
N LYS A 224 -26.44 -8.16 -2.30
CA LYS A 224 -26.85 -7.03 -3.15
C LYS A 224 -25.74 -5.99 -3.29
N LEU A 225 -25.07 -5.64 -2.18
CA LEU A 225 -23.95 -4.70 -2.18
C LEU A 225 -22.73 -5.25 -2.93
N ALA A 226 -22.44 -6.54 -2.81
CA ALA A 226 -21.35 -7.19 -3.53
C ALA A 226 -21.59 -7.20 -5.05
N ALA A 227 -22.84 -7.41 -5.47
CA ALA A 227 -23.23 -7.31 -6.88
C ALA A 227 -23.06 -5.88 -7.42
N GLU A 228 -23.48 -4.86 -6.65
CA GLU A 228 -23.31 -3.45 -7.01
C GLU A 228 -21.83 -3.05 -7.16
N LEU A 229 -20.97 -3.57 -6.26
CA LEU A 229 -19.53 -3.29 -6.26
C LEU A 229 -18.75 -4.08 -7.32
N GLY A 230 -19.40 -4.98 -8.06
CA GLY A 230 -18.76 -5.82 -9.08
C GLY A 230 -17.85 -6.90 -8.48
N VAL A 231 -18.07 -7.30 -7.23
CA VAL A 231 -17.34 -8.40 -6.56
C VAL A 231 -17.89 -9.76 -7.01
N GLY A 232 -19.14 -9.79 -7.49
CA GLY A 232 -19.80 -11.04 -7.90
C GLY A 232 -20.39 -11.79 -6.69
N PRO A 233 -20.83 -13.04 -6.88
CA PRO A 233 -21.41 -13.82 -5.79
C PRO A 233 -20.37 -14.05 -4.68
N LEU A 234 -20.78 -13.80 -3.43
CA LEU A 234 -19.93 -13.96 -2.27
C LEU A 234 -19.63 -15.45 -2.02
N ALA A 235 -18.48 -15.91 -2.50
CA ALA A 235 -17.94 -17.23 -2.15
C ALA A 235 -17.49 -17.31 -0.68
N GLU A 236 -17.20 -18.52 -0.19
CA GLU A 236 -16.80 -18.80 1.20
C GLU A 236 -15.66 -17.89 1.71
N GLY A 237 -14.64 -17.66 0.89
CA GLY A 237 -13.53 -16.76 1.25
C GLY A 237 -13.96 -15.31 1.50
N HIS A 238 -15.01 -14.83 0.84
CA HIS A 238 -15.57 -13.50 1.11
C HIS A 238 -16.32 -13.49 2.44
N TRP A 239 -17.10 -14.53 2.72
CA TRP A 239 -17.85 -14.65 3.98
C TRP A 239 -16.93 -14.72 5.20
N THR A 240 -15.82 -15.45 5.12
CA THR A 240 -14.81 -15.47 6.18
C THR A 240 -14.31 -14.08 6.53
N LEU A 241 -14.07 -13.23 5.53
CA LEU A 241 -13.61 -11.85 5.74
C LEU A 241 -14.71 -10.94 6.27
N ILE A 242 -15.94 -11.08 5.76
CA ILE A 242 -17.10 -10.28 6.15
C ILE A 242 -17.52 -10.59 7.59
N ASP A 243 -17.67 -11.86 7.94
CA ASP A 243 -18.07 -12.31 9.27
C ASP A 243 -17.01 -11.94 10.31
N TRP A 244 -15.73 -12.09 9.96
CA TRP A 244 -14.63 -11.65 10.82
C TRP A 244 -14.64 -10.13 11.02
N ALA A 245 -14.84 -9.34 9.96
CA ALA A 245 -14.91 -7.88 10.05
C ALA A 245 -16.03 -7.41 11.00
N ARG A 246 -17.19 -8.09 10.95
CA ARG A 246 -18.33 -7.81 11.84
C ARG A 246 -18.03 -8.17 13.29
N ALA A 247 -17.42 -9.32 13.54
CA ALA A 247 -17.02 -9.73 14.89
C ALA A 247 -15.99 -8.75 15.51
N ASP A 248 -15.02 -8.32 14.71
CA ASP A 248 -13.98 -7.39 15.11
C ASP A 248 -14.53 -5.96 15.33
N PHE A 249 -15.51 -5.52 14.53
CA PHE A 249 -16.25 -4.28 14.79
C PHE A 249 -17.06 -4.34 16.09
N ALA A 250 -17.77 -5.44 16.34
CA ALA A 250 -18.52 -5.62 17.59
C ALA A 250 -17.62 -5.56 18.82
N ALA A 251 -16.37 -6.03 18.72
CA ALA A 251 -15.40 -6.00 19.81
C ALA A 251 -14.71 -4.64 20.01
N THR A 252 -14.50 -3.87 18.95
CA THR A 252 -13.63 -2.67 18.99
C THR A 252 -14.35 -1.35 18.71
N GLY A 253 -15.56 -1.39 18.14
CA GLY A 253 -16.30 -0.22 17.67
C GLY A 253 -15.68 0.49 16.46
N VAL A 254 -14.62 -0.07 15.84
CA VAL A 254 -13.89 0.54 14.73
C VAL A 254 -13.76 -0.44 13.58
N SER A 255 -14.10 0.00 12.37
CA SER A 255 -14.02 -0.84 11.17
C SER A 255 -12.55 -1.21 10.84
N PRO A 256 -12.24 -2.49 10.62
CA PRO A 256 -10.87 -2.93 10.37
C PRO A 256 -10.33 -2.45 9.02
N ASN A 257 -9.02 -2.17 9.00
CA ASN A 257 -8.27 -1.97 7.76
C ASN A 257 -7.78 -3.33 7.20
N VAL A 258 -7.26 -3.32 5.95
CA VAL A 258 -6.81 -4.54 5.24
C VAL A 258 -5.74 -5.31 6.02
N ARG A 259 -4.85 -4.62 6.74
CA ARG A 259 -3.80 -5.24 7.56
C ARG A 259 -4.37 -5.94 8.80
N ARG A 260 -5.38 -5.34 9.45
CA ARG A 260 -6.07 -5.95 10.61
C ARG A 260 -6.90 -7.15 10.16
N LEU A 261 -7.60 -7.04 9.04
CA LEU A 261 -8.29 -8.14 8.37
C LEU A 261 -7.36 -9.33 8.11
N GLY A 262 -6.22 -9.11 7.44
CA GLY A 262 -5.32 -10.21 7.11
C GLY A 262 -4.70 -10.91 8.33
N LYS A 263 -4.37 -10.15 9.39
CA LYS A 263 -3.85 -10.74 10.63
C LYS A 263 -4.91 -11.54 11.40
N GLY A 264 -6.15 -11.06 11.43
CA GLY A 264 -7.18 -11.65 12.27
C GLY A 264 -7.97 -12.77 11.60
N SER A 265 -8.21 -12.69 10.29
CA SER A 265 -8.90 -13.76 9.54
C SER A 265 -7.96 -14.88 9.11
N GLY A 266 -6.65 -14.69 9.20
CA GLY A 266 -5.64 -15.62 8.68
C GLY A 266 -5.56 -15.64 7.14
N VAL A 267 -6.33 -14.78 6.46
CA VAL A 267 -6.31 -14.67 4.99
C VAL A 267 -5.18 -13.75 4.57
N GLY A 268 -4.27 -14.25 3.73
CA GLY A 268 -3.15 -13.47 3.22
C GLY A 268 -3.60 -12.26 2.41
N THR A 269 -2.88 -11.14 2.52
CA THR A 269 -3.19 -9.88 1.82
C THR A 269 -3.40 -10.09 0.32
N LYS A 270 -2.59 -10.93 -0.33
CA LYS A 270 -2.74 -11.28 -1.76
C LYS A 270 -4.12 -11.85 -2.08
N THR A 271 -4.60 -12.78 -1.26
CA THR A 271 -5.94 -13.40 -1.39
C THR A 271 -7.04 -12.36 -1.17
N ILE A 272 -6.87 -11.44 -0.22
CA ILE A 272 -7.84 -10.35 0.00
C ILE A 272 -7.99 -9.48 -1.27
N TYR A 273 -6.89 -9.14 -1.94
CA TYR A 273 -6.93 -8.39 -3.21
C TYR A 273 -7.44 -9.20 -4.41
N GLN A 274 -7.31 -10.53 -4.38
CA GLN A 274 -7.92 -11.40 -5.39
C GLN A 274 -9.45 -11.49 -5.22
N LEU A 275 -9.92 -11.55 -3.98
CA LEU A 275 -11.36 -11.57 -3.65
C LEU A 275 -12.01 -10.19 -3.82
N PHE A 276 -11.31 -9.12 -3.44
CA PHE A 276 -11.81 -7.75 -3.52
C PHE A 276 -10.82 -6.85 -4.31
N PRO A 277 -10.83 -6.89 -5.65
CA PRO A 277 -9.82 -6.22 -6.49
C PRO A 277 -9.88 -4.69 -6.47
N ARG A 278 -11.03 -4.10 -6.11
CA ARG A 278 -11.23 -2.65 -6.03
C ARG A 278 -11.37 -2.20 -4.59
N ALA A 279 -10.30 -1.62 -4.04
CA ALA A 279 -10.26 -1.04 -2.69
C ALA A 279 -10.81 -1.99 -1.60
N PRO A 280 -10.12 -3.10 -1.30
CA PRO A 280 -10.62 -4.20 -0.47
C PRO A 280 -11.16 -3.74 0.90
N GLY A 281 -10.45 -2.84 1.59
CA GLY A 281 -10.92 -2.33 2.89
C GLY A 281 -12.26 -1.59 2.80
N LYS A 282 -12.43 -0.75 1.78
CA LYS A 282 -13.69 -0.01 1.56
C LYS A 282 -14.82 -0.96 1.12
N ALA A 283 -14.51 -1.89 0.21
CA ALA A 283 -15.47 -2.86 -0.29
C ALA A 283 -15.96 -3.79 0.83
N ILE A 284 -15.05 -4.36 1.62
CA ILE A 284 -15.36 -5.24 2.74
C ILE A 284 -16.18 -4.49 3.79
N ALA A 285 -15.77 -3.28 4.18
CA ALA A 285 -16.53 -2.49 5.17
C ALA A 285 -17.96 -2.19 4.69
N ARG A 286 -18.13 -1.81 3.41
CA ARG A 286 -19.43 -1.53 2.82
C ARG A 286 -20.31 -2.79 2.76
N ILE A 287 -19.76 -3.92 2.31
CA ILE A 287 -20.48 -5.21 2.21
C ILE A 287 -20.81 -5.76 3.60
N ALA A 288 -19.94 -5.56 4.59
CA ALA A 288 -20.14 -5.99 5.98
C ALA A 288 -21.11 -5.09 6.76
N GLY A 289 -21.63 -4.01 6.15
CA GLY A 289 -22.53 -3.06 6.81
C GLY A 289 -21.86 -2.25 7.92
N LEU A 290 -20.55 -2.03 7.79
CA LEU A 290 -19.75 -1.31 8.78
C LEU A 290 -19.59 0.16 8.38
N PRO A 291 -19.45 1.07 9.36
CA PRO A 291 -19.19 2.48 9.07
C PRO A 291 -17.83 2.67 8.40
N LYS A 292 -17.64 3.82 7.76
CA LYS A 292 -16.41 4.15 7.03
C LYS A 292 -15.16 3.92 7.91
N PRO A 293 -14.17 3.14 7.46
CA PRO A 293 -12.96 2.90 8.23
C PRO A 293 -12.13 4.19 8.37
N ALA A 294 -11.71 4.48 9.60
CA ALA A 294 -10.78 5.56 9.91
C ALA A 294 -9.38 5.19 9.39
N GLY A 295 -9.09 5.46 8.12
CA GLY A 295 -7.77 5.19 7.55
C GLY A 295 -7.66 5.06 6.03
N CYS A 296 -8.70 5.36 5.25
CA CYS A 296 -8.55 5.52 3.80
C CYS A 296 -7.91 6.88 3.49
N ILE A 297 -6.58 6.91 3.42
CA ILE A 297 -5.79 7.96 2.76
C ILE A 297 -5.42 7.49 1.35
#